data_AF-A0A7S7RDV3-F1
#
_entry.id   AF-A0A7S7RDV3-F1
#
_cell.length_a   1.000
_cell.length_b   1.000
_cell.length_c   1.000
_cell.angle_alpha   90.00
_cell.angle_beta   90.00
_cell.angle_gamma   90.00
#
_symmetry.space_group_name_H-M   'P 1'
#
loop_
_entity.id
_entity.type
_entity.pdbx_description
1 polymer ?
#
loop_
_entity_poly.entity_id
_entity_poly.type
_entity_poly.pdbx_seq_one_letter_code
_entity_poly.pdbx_strand_id
1 'polypeptide(L)' 'MSARTISVEARITTSENDERLKELQEKVEARCPVYTMLKAANVELSDHWKKA' A
#
# COMPACT_ATOMS: atom_id res chain seq x y z
N MET A 1 -20.78 -1.11 14.26
CA MET A 1 -19.33 -0.83 14.36
C MET A 1 -18.95 -0.08 13.10
N SER A 2 -18.43 1.14 13.20
CA SER A 2 -18.05 1.93 12.01
C SER A 2 -16.76 1.37 11.42
N ALA A 3 -16.80 0.86 10.20
CA ALA A 3 -15.59 0.52 9.46
C ALA A 3 -14.75 1.80 9.29
N ARG A 4 -13.47 1.72 9.63
CA ARG A 4 -12.52 2.82 9.45
C ARG A 4 -11.74 2.51 8.19
N THR A 5 -11.74 3.45 7.25
CA THR A 5 -11.01 3.35 5.99
C THR A 5 -9.83 4.30 6.04
N ILE A 6 -8.64 3.80 5.71
CA ILE A 6 -7.40 4.58 5.59
C ILE A 6 -6.98 4.57 4.14
N SER A 7 -6.76 5.75 3.56
CA SER A 7 -6.20 5.90 2.21
C SER A 7 -4.72 6.23 2.28
N VAL A 8 -3.91 5.51 1.51
CA VAL A 8 -2.46 5.70 1.42
C VAL A 8 -2.11 6.10 0.00
N GLU A 9 -1.49 7.27 -0.19
CA GLU A 9 -0.97 7.70 -1.50
C GLU A 9 0.56 7.65 -1.48
N ALA A 10 1.14 6.81 -2.32
CA ALA A 10 2.58 6.67 -2.49
C ALA A 10 2.99 7.18 -3.87
N ARG A 11 3.84 8.21 -3.92
CA ARG A 11 4.42 8.75 -5.15
C ARG A 11 5.87 8.31 -5.27
N ILE A 12 6.17 7.51 -6.27
CA ILE A 12 7.47 6.86 -6.42
C ILE A 12 8.20 7.42 -7.64
N THR A 13 9.36 8.03 -7.39
CA THR A 13 10.30 8.43 -8.45
C THR A 13 11.21 7.25 -8.76
N THR A 14 11.08 6.68 -9.94
CA THR A 14 11.92 5.56 -10.41
C THR A 14 12.05 5.55 -11.93
N SER A 15 13.14 4.99 -12.45
CA SER A 15 13.29 4.72 -13.89
C SER A 15 12.56 3.44 -14.32
N GLU A 16 12.16 2.60 -13.36
CA GLU A 16 11.50 1.31 -13.58
C GLU A 16 10.08 1.47 -14.18
N ASN A 17 9.57 0.39 -14.77
CA ASN A 17 8.23 0.33 -15.35
C ASN A 17 7.14 0.08 -14.29
N ASP A 18 5.87 0.16 -14.70
CA ASP A 18 4.73 0.04 -13.79
C ASP A 18 4.56 -1.40 -13.22
N GLU A 19 4.98 -2.43 -13.96
CA GLU A 19 4.96 -3.82 -13.49
C GLU A 19 5.90 -4.00 -12.29
N ARG A 20 7.10 -3.42 -12.38
CA ARG A 20 8.09 -3.40 -11.31
C ARG A 20 7.62 -2.56 -10.11
N LEU A 21 6.86 -1.49 -10.35
CA LEU A 21 6.22 -0.72 -9.30
C LEU A 21 5.17 -1.54 -8.54
N LYS A 22 4.36 -2.33 -9.26
CA LYS A 22 3.39 -3.24 -8.65
C LYS A 22 4.05 -4.35 -7.83
N GLU A 23 5.11 -4.96 -8.35
CA GLU A 23 5.89 -5.94 -7.59
C GLU A 23 6.48 -5.33 -6.31
N LEU A 24 6.95 -4.08 -6.38
CA LEU A 24 7.46 -3.35 -5.22
C LEU A 24 6.35 -3.14 -4.18
N GLN A 25 5.17 -2.70 -4.62
CA GLN A 25 4.00 -2.53 -3.76
C GLN A 25 3.67 -3.84 -3.02
N GLU A 26 3.52 -4.95 -3.74
CA GLU A 26 3.19 -6.25 -3.14
C GLU A 26 4.24 -6.70 -2.10
N LYS A 27 5.52 -6.51 -2.41
CA LYS A 27 6.62 -6.85 -1.48
C LYS A 27 6.63 -5.96 -0.24
N VAL A 28 6.30 -4.69 -0.38
CA VAL A 28 6.24 -3.74 0.74
C VAL A 28 5.03 -4.04 1.62
N GLU A 29 3.84 -4.22 1.03
CA GLU A 29 2.61 -4.55 1.77
C GLU A 29 2.74 -5.85 2.56
N ALA A 30 3.36 -6.88 1.98
CA ALA A 30 3.59 -8.16 2.64
C ALA A 30 4.53 -8.08 3.85
N ARG A 31 5.42 -7.07 3.90
CA ARG A 31 6.48 -6.95 4.91
C ARG A 31 6.26 -5.80 5.88
N CYS A 32 5.38 -4.86 5.57
CA CYS A 32 5.12 -3.69 6.40
C CYS A 32 4.37 -4.10 7.69
N PRO A 33 5.00 -3.97 8.88
CA PRO A 33 4.36 -4.36 10.13
C PRO A 33 3.10 -3.54 10.43
N VAL A 34 3.09 -2.28 10.01
CA VAL A 34 1.94 -1.37 10.20
C VAL A 34 0.76 -1.81 9.33
N TYR A 35 1.02 -2.11 8.06
CA TYR A 35 -0.01 -2.52 7.10
C TYR A 35 -0.69 -3.83 7.50
N THR A 36 0.11 -4.82 7.90
CA THR A 36 -0.39 -6.11 8.39
C THR A 36 -1.17 -5.97 9.69
N MET A 37 -0.71 -5.12 10.63
CA MET A 37 -1.45 -4.82 11.86
C MET A 37 -2.80 -4.15 11.58
N LEU A 38 -2.86 -3.19 10.65
CA LEU A 38 -4.12 -2.52 10.27
C LEU A 38 -5.12 -3.49 9.62
N LYS A 39 -4.65 -4.37 8.72
CA LYS A 39 -5.48 -5.45 8.15
C LYS A 39 -6.00 -6.38 9.25
N ALA A 40 -5.15 -6.79 10.19
CA ALA A 40 -5.54 -7.64 11.31
C ALA A 40 -6.57 -6.97 12.25
N ALA A 41 -6.52 -5.63 12.37
CA ALA A 41 -7.49 -4.83 13.09
C ALA A 41 -8.80 -4.57 12.32
N ASN A 42 -8.97 -5.21 11.15
CA ASN A 42 -10.16 -5.10 10.30
C ASN A 42 -10.43 -3.66 9.79
N VAL A 43 -9.35 -2.91 9.56
CA VAL A 43 -9.35 -1.59 8.93
C VAL A 43 -9.28 -1.76 7.41
N GLU A 44 -10.12 -1.03 6.68
CA GLU A 44 -10.05 -1.00 5.22
C GLU A 44 -8.88 -0.11 4.77
N LEU A 45 -8.02 -0.65 3.90
CA LEU A 45 -6.86 0.06 3.38
C LEU A 45 -7.07 0.29 1.87
N SER A 46 -6.99 1.56 1.45
CA SER A 46 -7.07 1.97 0.05
C SER A 46 -5.72 2.51 -0.40
N ASP A 47 -4.93 1.65 -1.02
CA ASP A 47 -3.56 1.96 -1.44
C ASP A 47 -3.52 2.47 -2.88
N HIS A 48 -2.93 3.65 -3.07
CA HIS A 48 -2.74 4.28 -4.37
C HIS A 48 -1.25 4.57 -4.60
N TRP A 49 -0.62 3.69 -5.37
CA TRP A 49 0.76 3.85 -5.79
C TRP A 49 0.79 4.46 -7.18
N LYS A 50 1.52 5.57 -7.33
CA LYS A 50 1.68 6.28 -8.60
C LYS A 50 3.14 6.61 -8.82
N LYS A 51 3.56 6.53 -10.07
CA LYS A 51 4.86 7.07 -10.48
C LYS A 51 4.79 8.61 -10.44
N ALA A 52 5.82 9.22 -9.85
CA ALA A 52 5.93 10.67 -9.69
C ALA A 52 6.46 11.37 -10.95
#